data_AF-A0A1R3JFU3-F1
#
_entry.id   AF-A0A1R3JFU3-F1
#
_cell.length_a   1.000
_cell.length_b   1.000
_cell.length_c   1.000
_cell.angle_alpha   90.00
_cell.angle_beta   90.00
_cell.angle_gamma   90.00
#
_symmetry.space_group_name_H-M   'P 1'
#
loop_
_entity.id
_entity.type
_entity.pdbx_description
1 polymer ?
#
loop_
_entity_poly.entity_id
_entity_poly.type
_entity_poly.pdbx_seq_one_letter_code
_entity_poly.pdbx_strand_id
1 'polypeptide(L)'
;MGSKIGGLELGRKQSDLKKSFKLAVRSLLTTCTAQDFSNAFPNFTRAEQERLHQIFLQVITSLHGNVEDEFESLCQELQVGTVLDTVEQLVGEQSLDPLFSDKTNIMDTVHNLSTAKNAEIQHLRGRLEKAEEHNRLIQARVELLKNRMEEVSGMTDIVDKLKGGLLSYGEHKVSGSGDL
;
A
#
# COMPACT_ATOMS: atom_id res chain seq x y z
N MET A 1 -8.50 -38.22 -8.70
CA MET A 1 -7.59 -37.65 -9.72
C MET A 1 -7.56 -36.15 -9.49
N GLY A 2 -6.44 -35.59 -9.05
CA GLY A 2 -6.31 -34.14 -8.82
C GLY A 2 -5.91 -33.44 -10.13
N SER A 3 -6.66 -32.43 -10.52
CA SER A 3 -6.30 -31.55 -11.64
C SER A 3 -5.23 -30.56 -11.18
N LYS A 4 -4.06 -30.60 -11.83
CA LYS A 4 -2.98 -29.62 -11.60
C LYS A 4 -3.19 -28.42 -12.51
N ILE A 5 -3.42 -27.25 -11.92
CA ILE A 5 -3.28 -25.96 -12.59
C ILE A 5 -2.22 -25.18 -11.80
N GLY A 6 -1.11 -24.82 -12.44
CA GLY A 6 -0.10 -23.93 -11.85
C GLY A 6 0.69 -24.45 -10.64
N GLY A 7 0.95 -25.77 -10.53
CA GLY A 7 1.80 -26.31 -9.47
C GLY A 7 1.16 -26.41 -8.07
N LEU A 8 -0.07 -25.94 -7.90
CA LEU A 8 -0.86 -26.11 -6.70
C LEU A 8 -1.58 -27.47 -6.71
N GLU A 9 -1.36 -28.28 -5.67
CA GLU A 9 -2.10 -29.52 -5.45
C GLU A 9 -3.45 -29.20 -4.81
N LEU A 10 -4.48 -29.10 -5.65
CA LEU A 10 -5.85 -28.86 -5.23
C LEU A 10 -6.45 -30.09 -4.53
N GLY A 11 -7.26 -29.87 -3.50
CA GLY A 11 -7.97 -30.92 -2.78
C GLY A 11 -7.24 -31.46 -1.55
N ARG A 12 -6.10 -30.84 -1.16
CA ARG A 12 -5.37 -31.23 0.05
C ARG A 12 -6.21 -30.94 1.29
N LYS A 13 -6.81 -29.74 1.37
CA LYS A 13 -7.68 -29.35 2.49
C LYS A 13 -8.89 -30.28 2.63
N GLN A 14 -9.50 -30.69 1.52
CA GLN A 14 -10.62 -31.63 1.53
C GLN A 14 -10.20 -33.02 2.07
N SER A 15 -9.06 -33.54 1.58
CA SER A 15 -8.48 -34.79 2.11
C SER A 15 -8.22 -34.71 3.61
N ASP A 16 -7.63 -33.60 4.07
CA ASP A 16 -7.27 -33.42 5.47
C ASP A 16 -8.50 -33.31 6.37
N LEU A 17 -9.56 -32.64 5.91
CA LEU A 17 -10.85 -32.60 6.59
C LEU A 17 -11.44 -34.01 6.73
N LYS A 18 -11.52 -34.77 5.63
CA LYS A 18 -12.07 -36.14 5.63
C LYS A 18 -11.28 -37.08 6.53
N LYS A 19 -9.94 -36.99 6.51
CA LYS A 19 -9.08 -37.77 7.40
C LYS A 19 -9.30 -37.41 8.87
N SER A 20 -9.33 -36.12 9.19
CA SER A 20 -9.53 -35.63 10.55
C SER A 20 -10.89 -36.06 11.11
N PHE A 21 -11.95 -35.97 10.30
CA PHE A 21 -13.28 -36.43 10.69
C PHE A 21 -13.30 -37.94 10.99
N LYS A 22 -12.78 -38.78 10.08
CA LYS A 22 -12.71 -40.24 10.31
C LYS A 22 -11.91 -40.59 11.55
N LEU A 23 -10.82 -39.88 11.83
CA LEU A 23 -10.04 -40.08 13.05
C LEU A 23 -10.87 -39.71 14.29
N ALA A 24 -11.57 -38.57 14.29
CA ALA A 24 -12.40 -38.15 15.40
C ALA A 24 -13.55 -39.14 15.69
N VAL A 25 -14.24 -39.60 14.65
CA VAL A 25 -15.32 -40.58 14.78
C VAL A 25 -14.79 -41.91 15.32
N ARG A 26 -13.65 -42.39 14.81
CA ARG A 26 -12.95 -43.58 15.36
C ARG A 26 -12.62 -43.45 16.82
N SER A 27 -12.10 -42.31 17.25
CA SER A 27 -11.81 -42.06 18.65
C SER A 27 -13.07 -42.02 19.52
N LEU A 28 -14.14 -41.37 19.06
CA LEU A 28 -15.41 -41.24 19.80
C LEU A 28 -16.14 -42.58 19.96
N LEU A 29 -16.18 -43.38 18.90
CA LEU A 29 -16.90 -44.65 18.85
C LEU A 29 -15.96 -45.84 19.02
N THR A 30 -14.96 -45.71 19.92
CA THR A 30 -14.03 -46.78 20.23
C THR A 30 -14.78 -47.94 20.91
N THR A 31 -14.61 -49.16 20.42
CA THR A 31 -15.25 -50.35 21.00
C THR A 31 -14.62 -50.72 22.33
N CYS A 32 -15.44 -51.14 23.31
CA CYS A 32 -14.95 -51.67 24.58
C CYS A 32 -14.58 -53.16 24.46
N THR A 33 -13.70 -53.61 25.37
CA THR A 33 -13.30 -55.02 25.41
C THR A 33 -14.40 -55.89 26.00
N ALA A 34 -14.35 -57.19 25.75
CA ALA A 34 -15.29 -58.14 26.38
C ALA A 34 -15.20 -58.09 27.92
N GLN A 35 -14.01 -57.80 28.48
CA GLN A 35 -13.81 -57.66 29.92
C GLN A 35 -14.53 -56.43 30.48
N ASP A 36 -14.41 -55.29 29.81
CA ASP A 36 -15.13 -54.06 30.18
C ASP A 36 -16.64 -54.29 30.15
N PHE A 37 -17.08 -55.08 29.17
CA PHE A 37 -18.48 -55.47 29.02
C PHE A 37 -18.97 -56.35 30.16
N SER A 38 -18.22 -57.40 30.53
CA SER A 38 -18.53 -58.26 31.67
C SER A 38 -18.55 -57.49 33.00
N ASN A 39 -17.66 -56.51 33.17
CA ASN A 39 -17.63 -55.65 34.35
C ASN A 39 -18.84 -54.70 34.41
N ALA A 40 -19.32 -54.22 33.26
CA ALA A 40 -20.49 -53.34 33.18
C ALA A 40 -21.82 -54.09 33.38
N PHE A 41 -21.87 -55.39 33.05
CA PHE A 41 -23.08 -56.21 33.12
C PHE A 41 -22.90 -57.45 34.01
N PRO A 42 -22.54 -57.30 35.30
CA PRO A 42 -22.16 -58.42 36.16
C PRO A 42 -23.31 -59.37 36.50
N ASN A 43 -24.56 -58.91 36.38
CA ASN A 43 -25.75 -59.70 36.68
C ASN A 43 -26.16 -60.65 35.55
N PHE A 44 -25.56 -60.52 34.37
CA PHE A 44 -25.83 -61.37 33.21
C PHE A 44 -24.96 -62.61 33.24
N THR A 45 -25.48 -63.71 32.73
CA THR A 45 -24.68 -64.91 32.49
C THR A 45 -23.64 -64.63 31.41
N ARG A 46 -22.57 -65.41 31.40
CA ARG A 46 -21.50 -65.27 30.40
C ARG A 46 -22.01 -65.35 28.95
N ALA A 47 -22.97 -66.23 28.67
CA ALA A 47 -23.56 -66.37 27.34
C ALA A 47 -24.36 -65.12 26.92
N GLU A 48 -25.05 -64.48 27.87
CA GLU A 48 -25.77 -63.23 27.61
C GLU A 48 -24.82 -62.05 27.42
N GLN A 49 -23.75 -61.97 28.21
CA GLN A 49 -22.69 -60.96 28.06
C GLN A 49 -22.02 -61.06 26.69
N GLU A 50 -21.66 -62.27 26.25
CA GLU A 50 -21.05 -62.51 24.93
C GLU A 50 -22.00 -62.11 23.79
N ARG A 51 -23.29 -62.48 23.88
CA ARG A 51 -24.30 -62.08 22.88
C ARG A 51 -24.50 -60.57 22.85
N LEU A 52 -24.59 -59.92 24.01
CA LEU A 52 -24.82 -58.49 24.11
C LEU A 52 -23.58 -57.69 23.63
N HIS A 53 -22.36 -58.18 23.90
CA HIS A 53 -21.13 -57.59 23.35
C HIS A 53 -21.08 -57.68 21.82
N GLN A 54 -21.49 -58.82 21.23
CA GLN A 54 -21.59 -58.95 19.77
C GLN A 54 -22.59 -57.96 19.17
N ILE A 55 -23.77 -57.81 19.76
CA ILE A 55 -24.78 -56.82 19.32
C ILE A 55 -24.21 -55.40 19.44
N PHE A 56 -23.53 -55.08 20.55
CA PHE A 56 -22.88 -53.80 20.74
C PHE A 56 -21.85 -53.50 19.64
N LEU A 57 -20.98 -54.46 19.30
CA LEU A 57 -20.01 -54.31 18.22
C LEU A 57 -20.69 -54.07 16.86
N GLN A 58 -21.79 -54.77 16.59
CA GLN A 58 -22.57 -54.55 15.38
C GLN A 58 -23.16 -53.14 15.32
N VAL A 59 -23.74 -52.66 16.44
CA VAL A 59 -24.31 -51.31 16.54
C VAL A 59 -23.24 -50.25 16.34
N ILE A 60 -22.08 -50.38 17.01
CA ILE A 60 -20.98 -49.42 16.87
C ILE A 60 -20.43 -49.42 15.44
N THR A 61 -20.26 -50.58 14.81
CA THR A 61 -19.78 -50.68 13.43
C THR A 61 -20.77 -50.07 12.44
N SER A 62 -22.06 -50.33 12.61
CA SER A 62 -23.12 -49.73 11.79
C SER A 62 -23.17 -48.20 11.97
N LEU A 63 -23.07 -47.73 13.21
CA LEU A 63 -23.06 -46.31 13.53
C LEU A 63 -21.84 -45.59 12.92
N HIS A 64 -20.65 -46.21 12.95
CA HIS A 64 -19.46 -45.71 12.24
C HIS A 64 -19.76 -45.44 10.76
N GLY A 65 -20.30 -46.46 10.06
CA GLY A 65 -20.64 -46.35 8.64
C GLY A 65 -21.65 -45.24 8.39
N ASN A 66 -22.77 -45.25 9.12
CA ASN A 66 -23.83 -44.27 8.94
C ASN A 66 -23.36 -42.82 9.15
N VAL A 67 -22.52 -42.58 10.18
CA VAL A 67 -21.98 -41.24 10.46
C VAL A 67 -21.00 -40.81 9.37
N GLU A 68 -20.14 -41.71 8.87
CA GLU A 68 -19.22 -41.40 7.77
C GLU A 68 -19.98 -41.10 6.46
N ASP A 69 -21.04 -41.86 6.17
CA ASP A 69 -21.86 -41.68 4.96
C ASP A 69 -22.68 -40.39 5.01
N GLU A 70 -23.31 -40.08 6.15
CA GLU A 70 -24.06 -38.83 6.35
C GLU A 70 -23.15 -37.61 6.24
N PHE A 71 -21.95 -37.69 6.82
CA PHE A 71 -20.95 -36.62 6.70
C PHE A 71 -20.53 -36.39 5.24
N GLU A 72 -20.30 -37.47 4.48
CA GLU A 72 -19.96 -37.36 3.05
C GLU A 72 -21.11 -36.76 2.24
N SER A 73 -22.35 -37.18 2.53
CA SER A 73 -23.57 -36.62 1.92
C SER A 73 -23.68 -35.11 2.17
N LEU A 74 -23.53 -34.67 3.43
CA LEU A 74 -23.53 -33.26 3.80
C LEU A 74 -22.39 -32.48 3.14
N CYS A 75 -21.20 -33.06 3.03
CA CYS A 75 -20.08 -32.42 2.35
C CYS A 75 -20.35 -32.19 0.86
N GLN A 76 -21.07 -33.11 0.22
CA GLN A 76 -21.48 -32.99 -1.19
C GLN A 76 -22.62 -31.97 -1.34
N GLU A 77 -23.65 -32.04 -0.50
CA GLU A 77 -24.79 -31.12 -0.49
C GLU A 77 -24.33 -29.66 -0.33
N LEU A 78 -23.45 -29.43 0.65
CA LEU A 78 -22.92 -28.09 0.97
C LEU A 78 -21.74 -27.69 0.08
N GLN A 79 -21.34 -28.52 -0.88
CA GLN A 79 -20.21 -28.29 -1.79
C GLN A 79 -18.91 -27.92 -1.05
N VAL A 80 -18.68 -28.53 0.12
CA VAL A 80 -17.53 -28.24 0.98
C VAL A 80 -16.21 -28.42 0.23
N GLY A 81 -16.12 -29.45 -0.62
CA GLY A 81 -14.96 -29.68 -1.48
C GLY A 81 -14.65 -28.48 -2.38
N THR A 82 -15.65 -28.00 -3.11
CA THR A 82 -15.51 -26.84 -4.02
C THR A 82 -15.12 -25.57 -3.28
N VAL A 83 -15.69 -25.33 -2.10
CA VAL A 83 -15.33 -24.17 -1.27
C VAL A 83 -13.88 -24.29 -0.79
N LEU A 84 -13.47 -25.45 -0.28
CA LEU A 84 -12.10 -25.67 0.19
C LEU A 84 -11.07 -25.55 -0.95
N ASP A 85 -11.40 -26.08 -2.13
CA ASP A 85 -10.59 -25.94 -3.33
C ASP A 85 -10.45 -24.47 -3.74
N THR A 86 -11.54 -23.71 -3.73
CA THR A 86 -11.52 -22.27 -4.03
C THR A 86 -10.64 -21.52 -3.03
N VAL A 87 -10.76 -21.82 -1.74
CA VAL A 87 -9.93 -21.20 -0.70
C VAL A 87 -8.46 -21.61 -0.86
N GLU A 88 -8.16 -22.86 -1.21
CA GLU A 88 -6.80 -23.32 -1.48
C GLU A 88 -6.19 -22.60 -2.69
N GLN A 89 -6.96 -22.43 -3.76
CA GLN A 89 -6.56 -21.65 -4.92
C GLN A 89 -6.30 -20.17 -4.55
N LEU A 90 -7.24 -19.49 -3.89
CA LEU A 90 -7.09 -18.07 -3.52
C LEU A 90 -5.89 -17.84 -2.61
N VAL A 91 -5.65 -18.72 -1.64
CA VAL A 91 -4.47 -18.65 -0.77
C VAL A 91 -3.18 -18.88 -1.58
N GLY A 92 -3.21 -19.83 -2.52
CA GLY A 92 -2.11 -20.05 -3.46
C GLY A 92 -1.79 -18.81 -4.28
N GLU A 93 -2.80 -18.21 -4.92
CA GLU A 93 -2.69 -16.97 -5.71
C GLU A 93 -2.19 -15.80 -4.86
N GLN A 94 -2.75 -15.62 -3.65
CA GLN A 94 -2.32 -14.58 -2.72
C GLN A 94 -0.85 -14.74 -2.31
N SER A 95 -0.37 -15.96 -2.10
CA SER A 95 1.03 -16.19 -1.74
C SER A 95 2.02 -15.81 -2.85
N LEU A 96 1.55 -15.75 -4.10
CA LEU A 96 2.34 -15.38 -5.28
C LEU A 96 2.25 -13.88 -5.59
N ASP A 97 1.30 -13.14 -4.98
CA ASP A 97 1.16 -11.71 -5.17
C ASP A 97 2.24 -10.95 -4.36
N PRO A 98 3.22 -10.31 -5.04
CA PRO A 98 4.27 -9.55 -4.38
C PRO A 98 3.75 -8.36 -3.59
N LEU A 99 2.53 -7.88 -3.88
CA LEU A 99 1.88 -6.77 -3.18
C LEU A 99 1.25 -7.21 -1.84
N PHE A 100 1.06 -8.52 -1.63
CA PHE A 100 0.58 -9.10 -0.38
C PHE A 100 1.70 -9.49 0.59
N SER A 101 2.95 -9.58 0.11
CA SER A 101 4.14 -9.72 0.94
C SER A 101 4.33 -8.46 1.79
N ASP A 102 4.41 -8.63 3.11
CA ASP A 102 4.50 -7.60 4.16
C ASP A 102 4.63 -6.14 3.67
N LYS A 103 3.52 -5.42 3.86
CA LYS A 103 3.23 -4.00 3.62
C LYS A 103 4.30 -3.00 4.11
N THR A 104 5.29 -3.48 4.84
CA THR A 104 6.39 -2.74 5.46
C THR A 104 7.26 -2.03 4.42
N ASN A 105 7.61 -2.67 3.30
CA ASN A 105 8.55 -2.05 2.35
C ASN A 105 7.94 -0.85 1.59
N ILE A 106 6.66 -0.95 1.19
CA ILE A 106 6.01 0.11 0.42
C ILE A 106 5.78 1.35 1.29
N MET A 107 5.34 1.18 2.53
CA MET A 107 5.08 2.30 3.45
C MET A 107 6.37 3.06 3.80
N ASP A 108 7.46 2.32 4.06
CA ASP A 108 8.78 2.91 4.34
C ASP A 108 9.32 3.64 3.11
N THR A 109 9.15 3.08 1.91
CA THR A 109 9.56 3.72 0.66
C THR A 109 8.79 5.02 0.40
N VAL A 110 7.48 5.02 0.64
CA VAL A 110 6.63 6.23 0.53
C VAL A 110 7.05 7.29 1.55
N HIS A 111 7.32 6.90 2.79
CA HIS A 111 7.75 7.82 3.84
C HIS A 111 9.13 8.45 3.54
N ASN A 112 10.09 7.63 3.10
CA ASN A 112 11.42 8.09 2.71
C ASN A 112 11.35 9.04 1.51
N LEU A 113 10.56 8.70 0.48
CA LEU A 113 10.35 9.55 -0.68
C LEU A 113 9.71 10.88 -0.30
N SER A 114 8.66 10.84 0.53
CA SER A 114 7.98 12.05 1.03
C SER A 114 8.94 12.96 1.79
N THR A 115 9.79 12.38 2.65
CA THR A 115 10.78 13.12 3.44
C THR A 115 11.82 13.77 2.53
N ALA A 116 12.36 13.02 1.56
CA ALA A 116 13.31 13.54 0.59
C ALA A 116 12.70 14.68 -0.27
N LYS A 117 11.46 14.51 -0.73
CA LYS A 117 10.76 15.54 -1.52
C LYS A 117 10.53 16.83 -0.71
N ASN A 118 10.15 16.70 0.56
CA ASN A 118 9.98 17.87 1.43
C ASN A 118 11.29 18.61 1.66
N ALA A 119 12.39 17.88 1.90
CA ALA A 119 13.72 18.48 2.04
C ALA A 119 14.13 19.24 0.77
N GLU A 120 13.90 18.66 -0.40
CA GLU A 120 14.16 19.30 -1.69
C GLU A 120 13.34 20.58 -1.87
N ILE A 121 12.04 20.55 -1.56
CA ILE A 121 11.15 21.72 -1.64
C ILE A 121 11.65 22.85 -0.74
N GLN A 122 12.06 22.55 0.50
CA GLN A 122 12.59 23.56 1.42
C GLN A 122 13.90 24.15 0.93
N HIS A 123 14.80 23.32 0.39
CA HIS A 123 16.04 23.78 -0.20
C HIS A 123 15.81 24.71 -1.41
N LEU A 124 14.91 24.33 -2.32
CA LEU A 124 14.56 25.14 -3.49
C LEU A 124 13.90 26.47 -3.09
N ARG A 125 13.02 26.46 -2.08
CA ARG A 125 12.42 27.68 -1.52
C ARG A 125 13.50 28.64 -1.01
N GLY A 126 14.45 28.14 -0.21
CA GLY A 126 15.53 28.99 0.31
C GLY A 126 16.46 29.52 -0.78
N ARG A 127 16.66 28.78 -1.88
CA ARG A 127 17.39 29.29 -3.05
C ARG A 127 16.62 30.37 -3.78
N LEU A 128 15.31 30.21 -3.92
CA LEU A 128 14.43 31.19 -4.58
C LEU A 128 14.40 32.51 -3.81
N GLU A 129 14.22 32.46 -2.49
CA GLU A 129 14.22 33.66 -1.64
C GLU A 129 15.52 34.48 -1.76
N LYS A 130 16.67 33.80 -1.79
CA LYS A 130 17.96 34.47 -1.99
C LYS A 130 18.09 35.12 -3.37
N ALA A 131 17.59 34.45 -4.41
CA ALA A 131 17.61 34.98 -5.76
C ALA A 131 16.66 36.19 -5.91
N GLU A 132 15.49 36.13 -5.29
CA GLU A 132 14.53 37.24 -5.25
C GLU A 132 15.12 38.46 -4.54
N GLU A 133 15.77 38.26 -3.38
CA GLU A 133 16.42 39.36 -2.66
C GLU A 133 17.56 39.99 -3.46
N HIS A 134 18.36 39.16 -4.13
CA HIS A 134 19.39 39.66 -5.03
C HIS A 134 18.82 40.47 -6.19
N ASN A 135 17.71 40.02 -6.80
CA ASN A 135 17.02 40.76 -7.85
C ASN A 135 16.47 42.10 -7.36
N ARG A 136 15.88 42.16 -6.15
CA ARG A 136 15.44 43.43 -5.55
C ARG A 136 16.59 44.41 -5.39
N LEU A 137 17.75 43.94 -4.91
CA LEU A 137 18.94 44.78 -4.76
C LEU A 137 19.44 45.32 -6.11
N ILE A 138 19.44 44.48 -7.15
CA ILE A 138 19.80 44.90 -8.51
C ILE A 138 18.80 45.94 -9.03
N GLN A 139 17.49 45.70 -8.89
CA GLN A 139 16.47 46.66 -9.30
C GLN A 139 16.65 48.01 -8.60
N ALA A 140 16.83 48.03 -7.28
CA ALA A 140 17.08 49.25 -6.52
C ALA A 140 18.32 50.01 -7.02
N ARG A 141 19.39 49.28 -7.35
CA ARG A 141 20.61 49.88 -7.93
C ARG A 141 20.37 50.45 -9.32
N VAL A 142 19.61 49.75 -10.16
CA VAL A 142 19.25 50.21 -11.51
C VAL A 142 18.41 51.49 -11.45
N GLU A 143 17.43 51.55 -10.55
CA GLU A 143 16.61 52.76 -10.34
C GLU A 143 17.44 53.96 -9.87
N LEU A 144 18.37 53.74 -8.91
CA LEU A 144 19.25 54.81 -8.43
C LEU A 144 20.16 55.36 -9.54
N LEU A 145 20.71 54.48 -10.39
CA LEU A 145 21.52 54.89 -11.53
C LEU A 145 20.69 55.65 -12.58
N LYS A 146 19.45 55.22 -12.83
CA LYS A 146 18.52 55.90 -13.74
C LYS A 146 18.21 57.32 -13.26
N ASN A 147 17.87 57.49 -11.98
CA ASN A 147 17.56 58.81 -11.41
C ASN A 147 18.76 59.77 -11.49
N ARG A 148 19.97 59.28 -11.18
CA ARG A 148 21.21 60.08 -11.33
C ARG A 148 21.43 60.53 -12.77
N MET A 149 21.15 59.67 -13.74
CA MET A 149 21.32 60.00 -15.16
C MET A 149 20.32 61.07 -15.62
N GLU A 150 19.08 61.01 -15.14
CA GLU A 150 18.06 62.03 -15.40
C GLU A 150 18.43 63.39 -14.76
N GLU A 151 18.99 63.40 -13.54
CA GLU A 151 19.51 64.62 -12.88
C GLU A 151 20.66 65.28 -13.67
N VAL A 152 21.63 64.49 -14.15
CA VAL A 152 22.76 64.99 -14.96
C VAL A 152 22.28 65.54 -16.31
N SER A 153 21.28 64.89 -16.93
CA SER A 153 20.66 65.39 -18.16
C SER A 153 19.94 66.73 -17.92
N GLY A 154 19.22 66.86 -16.80
CA GLY A 154 18.56 68.12 -16.44
C GLY A 154 19.56 69.26 -16.17
N MET A 155 20.72 68.95 -15.62
CA MET A 155 21.79 69.92 -15.37
C MET A 155 22.49 70.36 -16.67
N THR A 156 22.57 69.47 -17.66
CA THR A 156 23.11 69.76 -19.00
C THR A 156 22.20 70.73 -19.76
N ASP A 157 20.86 70.56 -19.69
CA ASP A 157 19.89 71.51 -20.26
C ASP A 157 20.00 72.93 -19.66
N ILE A 158 20.27 73.04 -18.36
CA ILE A 158 20.49 74.33 -17.69
C ILE A 158 21.80 74.97 -18.18
N VAL A 159 22.86 74.19 -18.35
CA VAL A 159 24.15 74.68 -18.86
C VAL A 159 24.03 75.14 -20.32
N ASP A 160 23.29 74.40 -21.15
CA ASP A 160 23.03 74.78 -22.54
C ASP A 160 22.20 76.07 -22.64
N LYS A 161 21.20 76.26 -21.77
CA LYS A 161 20.46 77.53 -21.65
C LYS A 161 21.36 78.70 -21.21
N LEU A 162 22.26 78.49 -20.25
CA LEU A 162 23.22 79.50 -19.79
C LEU A 162 24.20 79.89 -20.90
N LYS A 163 24.68 78.91 -21.67
CA LYS A 163 25.57 79.11 -22.81
C LYS A 163 24.89 79.86 -23.95
N GLY A 164 23.62 79.55 -24.23
CA GLY A 164 22.79 80.32 -25.17
C GLY A 164 22.56 81.77 -24.72
N GLY A 165 22.35 81.99 -23.41
CA GLY A 165 22.22 83.33 -22.83
C GLY A 165 23.50 84.16 -22.87
N LEU A 166 24.68 83.56 -22.68
CA LEU A 166 25.97 84.25 -22.79
C LEU A 166 26.32 84.63 -24.24
N LEU A 167 25.93 83.81 -25.22
CA LEU A 167 26.10 84.12 -26.65
C LEU A 167 25.26 85.34 -27.08
N SER A 168 24.11 85.59 -26.45
CA SER A 168 23.27 86.76 -26.71
C SER A 168 23.87 88.11 -26.25
N TYR A 169 24.90 88.11 -25.39
CA TYR A 169 25.55 89.35 -24.92
C TYR A 169 26.83 89.70 -25.72
N GLY A 170 27.27 88.85 -26.65
CA GLY A 170 28.45 89.06 -27.48
C GLY A 170 28.22 89.80 -28.80
N GLU A 171 26.97 89.98 -29.24
CA GLU A 171 26.64 90.57 -30.55
C GLU A 171 26.52 92.11 -30.56
N HIS A 172 26.82 92.80 -29.47
CA HIS A 172 26.94 94.27 -29.47
C HIS A 172 28.39 94.73 -29.37
N LYS A 173 29.20 94.44 -30.39
CA LYS A 173 30.26 95.35 -30.85
C LYS A 173 30.80 94.92 -32.22
N VAL A 174 30.94 95.92 -33.08
CA VAL A 174 31.52 95.93 -34.44
C VAL A 174 30.52 95.71 -35.59
N SER A 175 29.94 96.81 -36.05
CA SER A 175 30.11 97.26 -37.45
C SER A 175 29.65 98.73 -37.55
N GLY A 176 30.55 99.61 -37.97
CA GLY A 176 30.24 101.01 -38.27
C GLY A 176 30.00 101.26 -39.75
N SER A 177 29.68 102.54 -40.01
CA SER A 177 29.83 103.29 -41.27
C SER A 177 28.64 103.35 -42.24
N GLY A 178 28.20 104.59 -42.52
CA GLY A 178 28.15 105.08 -43.90
C GLY A 178 26.78 105.38 -44.53
N ASP A 179 26.54 106.68 -44.68
CA ASP A 179 25.97 107.38 -45.86
C ASP A 179 24.46 107.68 -46.01
N LEU A 180 24.25 108.99 -46.20
CA LEU A 180 23.14 109.81 -46.76
C LEU A 180 21.86 110.02 -45.93
#